data_AF-A0A3C8CAI9-F1
#
_entry.id   AF-A0A3C8CAI9-F1
#
_cell.length_a   1.000
_cell.length_b   1.000
_cell.length_c   1.000
_cell.angle_alpha   90.00
_cell.angle_beta   90.00
_cell.angle_gamma   90.00
#
_symmetry.space_group_name_H-M   'P 1'
#
loop_
_entity.id
_entity.type
_entity.pdbx_description
1 polymer ?
#
loop_
_entity_poly.entity_id
_entity_poly.type
_entity_poly.pdbx_seq_one_letter_code
_entity_poly.pdbx_strand_id
1 'polypeptide(L)'
;MSKLYDFISKDCPASYFVVQHGPEWMTELLAHQIRLETGFPCHIASQNLQPEVGHIYAAPSDYHLVINPPPVSLGLNQRPKLNFMRPSADALFESAGKVFGEFCVAVILSGMGRDGARGAGTIKAGGGAVFVESPGKTSVPSMPQTALDSRVVSASLPLGMIGEAINHQVTLSNKKLSHRKREE
;
A
#
# COMPACT_ATOMS: atom_id res chain seq x y z
N MET A 1 -12.49 -0.27 -2.41
CA MET A 1 -11.29 -0.69 -1.66
C MET A 1 -11.48 -2.06 -1.03
N SER A 2 -12.54 -2.32 -0.24
CA SER A 2 -12.76 -3.66 0.38
C SER A 2 -12.72 -4.82 -0.62
N LYS A 3 -13.38 -4.67 -1.79
CA LYS A 3 -13.37 -5.64 -2.89
C LYS A 3 -11.98 -6.05 -3.41
N LEU A 4 -10.93 -5.27 -3.15
CA LEU A 4 -9.56 -5.66 -3.47
C LEU A 4 -9.14 -6.90 -2.67
N TYR A 5 -9.53 -6.93 -1.39
CA TYR A 5 -9.11 -7.94 -0.43
C TYR A 5 -9.87 -9.26 -0.59
N ASP A 6 -11.02 -9.27 -1.28
CA ASP A 6 -11.74 -10.49 -1.63
C ASP A 6 -10.90 -11.45 -2.47
N PHE A 7 -9.97 -10.90 -3.26
CA PHE A 7 -9.09 -11.67 -4.17
C PHE A 7 -7.66 -11.80 -3.63
N ILE A 8 -7.39 -11.35 -2.41
CA ILE A 8 -6.11 -11.56 -1.74
C ILE A 8 -6.22 -12.82 -0.87
N SER A 9 -5.31 -13.77 -1.08
CA SER A 9 -5.28 -15.00 -0.28
C SER A 9 -5.00 -14.69 1.19
N LYS A 10 -5.69 -15.38 2.11
CA LYS A 10 -5.43 -15.29 3.56
C LYS A 10 -4.03 -15.77 3.95
N ASP A 11 -3.48 -16.68 3.16
CA ASP A 11 -2.13 -17.20 3.34
C ASP A 11 -1.07 -16.34 2.65
N CYS A 12 -1.47 -15.24 1.99
CA CYS A 12 -0.53 -14.34 1.34
C CYS A 12 0.42 -13.72 2.40
N PRO A 13 1.73 -14.03 2.37
CA PRO A 13 2.67 -13.70 3.42
C PRO A 13 3.13 -12.23 3.36
N ALA A 14 2.19 -11.30 3.52
CA ALA A 14 2.43 -9.86 3.51
C ALA A 14 1.63 -9.14 4.61
N SER A 15 2.16 -8.00 5.06
CA SER A 15 1.41 -6.99 5.81
C SER A 15 0.96 -5.88 4.86
N TYR A 16 -0.20 -5.30 5.10
CA TYR A 16 -0.79 -4.30 4.21
C TYR A 16 -0.89 -2.94 4.91
N PHE A 17 -0.50 -1.89 4.22
CA PHE A 17 -0.53 -0.52 4.74
C PHE A 17 -1.39 0.34 3.81
N VAL A 18 -2.38 1.03 4.37
CA VAL A 18 -3.40 1.74 3.60
C VAL A 18 -3.42 3.21 3.97
N VAL A 19 -3.39 4.07 2.95
CA VAL A 19 -3.73 5.48 3.08
C VAL A 19 -5.08 5.70 2.40
N GLN A 20 -6.06 6.13 3.18
CA GLN A 20 -7.33 6.63 2.68
C GLN A 20 -7.41 8.12 2.96
N HIS A 21 -7.62 8.92 1.93
CA HIS A 21 -7.85 10.35 2.10
C HIS A 21 -9.27 10.59 2.57
N GLY A 22 -9.42 11.50 3.53
CA GLY A 22 -10.71 11.88 4.07
C GLY A 22 -10.63 12.24 5.55
N PRO A 23 -11.78 12.51 6.16
CA PRO A 23 -11.90 12.68 7.61
C PRO A 23 -11.71 11.35 8.35
N GLU A 24 -11.49 11.44 9.67
CA GLU A 24 -11.18 10.29 10.53
C GLU A 24 -12.23 9.17 10.46
N TRP A 25 -13.51 9.54 10.53
CA TRP A 25 -14.63 8.60 10.45
C TRP A 25 -14.61 7.74 9.17
N MET A 26 -14.06 8.26 8.06
CA MET A 26 -13.97 7.50 6.80
C MET A 26 -12.93 6.40 6.89
N THR A 27 -11.84 6.65 7.61
CA THR A 27 -10.78 5.66 7.84
C THR A 27 -11.27 4.56 8.78
N GLU A 28 -11.99 4.94 9.84
CA GLU A 28 -12.61 3.98 10.77
C GLU A 28 -13.65 3.12 10.06
N LEU A 29 -14.52 3.74 9.26
CA LEU A 29 -15.52 3.04 8.46
C LEU A 29 -14.86 2.06 7.48
N LEU A 30 -13.79 2.49 6.78
CA LEU A 30 -13.04 1.61 5.88
C LEU A 30 -12.47 0.41 6.63
N ALA A 31 -11.83 0.63 7.78
CA ALA A 31 -11.26 -0.45 8.58
C ALA A 31 -12.34 -1.42 9.06
N HIS A 32 -13.50 -0.90 9.48
CA HIS A 32 -14.65 -1.70 9.88
C HIS A 32 -15.21 -2.53 8.72
N GLN A 33 -15.42 -1.93 7.54
CA GLN A 33 -15.90 -2.61 6.34
C GLN A 33 -14.95 -3.72 5.89
N ILE A 34 -13.64 -3.47 5.88
CA ILE A 34 -12.65 -4.50 5.55
C ILE A 34 -12.77 -5.70 6.50
N ARG A 35 -12.87 -5.46 7.81
CA ARG A 35 -13.03 -6.55 8.79
C ARG A 35 -14.31 -7.34 8.54
N LEU A 36 -15.44 -6.67 8.33
CA LEU A 36 -16.73 -7.31 8.14
C LEU A 36 -16.85 -8.08 6.83
N GLU A 37 -16.44 -7.46 5.72
CA GLU A 37 -16.67 -7.99 4.38
C GLU A 37 -15.65 -9.07 4.00
N THR A 38 -14.41 -8.94 4.47
CA THR A 38 -13.31 -9.78 3.98
C THR A 38 -12.73 -10.69 5.06
N GLY A 39 -13.00 -10.42 6.34
CA GLY A 39 -12.40 -11.13 7.48
C GLY A 39 -10.91 -10.89 7.66
N PHE A 40 -10.31 -9.88 6.99
CA PHE A 40 -8.93 -9.48 7.30
C PHE A 40 -8.91 -8.67 8.60
N PRO A 41 -7.97 -8.94 9.54
CA PRO A 41 -7.70 -8.02 10.63
C PRO A 41 -7.28 -6.66 10.06
N CYS A 42 -8.06 -5.62 10.31
CA CYS A 42 -7.76 -4.26 9.88
C CYS A 42 -7.77 -3.33 11.09
N HIS A 43 -6.70 -2.57 11.25
CA HIS A 43 -6.46 -1.71 12.41
C HIS A 43 -6.21 -0.27 11.95
N ILE A 44 -6.53 0.70 12.80
CA ILE A 44 -5.93 2.03 12.66
C ILE A 44 -4.50 1.93 13.15
N ALA A 45 -3.54 2.40 12.35
CA ALA A 45 -2.13 2.29 12.67
C ALA A 45 -1.80 3.10 13.94
N SER A 46 -0.90 2.58 14.76
CA SER A 46 -0.42 3.22 15.98
C SER A 46 1.10 3.34 15.99
N GLN A 47 1.61 4.32 16.73
CA GLN A 47 3.04 4.61 16.83
C GLN A 47 3.82 3.42 17.41
N ASN A 48 4.96 3.10 16.79
CA ASN A 48 5.90 2.04 17.18
C ASN A 48 5.31 0.61 17.16
N LEU A 49 4.14 0.40 16.55
CA LEU A 49 3.56 -0.93 16.40
C LEU A 49 4.39 -1.78 15.44
N GLN A 50 4.64 -3.04 15.79
CA GLN A 50 5.29 -4.00 14.90
C GLN A 50 4.22 -4.64 13.99
N PRO A 51 4.32 -4.53 12.66
CA PRO A 51 3.31 -5.07 11.77
C PRO A 51 3.36 -6.61 11.72
N GLU A 52 2.19 -7.23 11.73
CA GLU A 52 2.00 -8.68 11.63
C GLU A 52 1.63 -9.06 10.20
N VAL A 53 2.03 -10.26 9.77
CA VAL A 53 1.66 -10.83 8.47
C VAL A 53 0.15 -11.10 8.46
N GLY A 54 -0.51 -10.81 7.33
CA GLY A 54 -1.95 -11.00 7.17
C GLY A 54 -2.79 -9.88 7.79
N HIS A 55 -2.17 -8.82 8.32
CA HIS A 55 -2.86 -7.69 8.94
C HIS A 55 -2.82 -6.45 8.05
N ILE A 56 -3.89 -5.66 8.11
CA ILE A 56 -4.04 -4.38 7.41
C ILE A 56 -3.96 -3.25 8.42
N TYR A 57 -3.20 -2.21 8.10
CA TYR A 57 -3.03 -1.02 8.94
C TYR A 57 -3.36 0.24 8.14
N ALA A 58 -4.43 0.93 8.53
CA ALA A 58 -4.89 2.16 7.91
C ALA A 58 -4.26 3.38 8.62
N ALA A 59 -3.73 4.31 7.84
CA ALA A 59 -3.16 5.55 8.36
C ALA A 59 -4.24 6.40 9.05
N PRO A 60 -4.05 6.84 10.30
CA PRO A 60 -4.98 7.75 10.95
C PRO A 60 -5.02 9.11 10.26
N SER A 61 -6.14 9.83 10.40
CA SER A 61 -6.28 11.19 9.88
C SER A 61 -5.28 12.15 10.52
N ASP A 62 -4.82 13.12 9.74
CA ASP A 62 -3.83 14.12 10.16
C ASP A 62 -2.43 13.60 10.57
N TYR A 63 -2.13 12.32 10.32
CA TYR A 63 -0.77 11.77 10.44
C TYR A 63 -0.32 11.09 9.16
N HIS A 64 0.95 11.24 8.79
CA HIS A 64 1.57 10.36 7.80
C HIS A 64 1.93 9.03 8.47
N LEU A 65 1.43 7.94 7.91
CA LEU A 65 1.92 6.59 8.20
C LEU A 65 3.20 6.34 7.41
N VAL A 66 4.27 5.97 8.11
CA VAL A 66 5.57 5.62 7.53
C VAL A 66 6.07 4.31 8.12
N ILE A 67 6.98 3.64 7.41
CA ILE A 67 7.64 2.42 7.87
C ILE A 67 9.05 2.77 8.39
N ASN A 68 9.33 2.40 9.63
CA ASN A 68 10.65 2.55 10.24
C ASN A 68 11.56 1.35 9.88
N PRO A 69 12.88 1.56 9.77
CA PRO A 69 13.84 0.49 9.46
C PRO A 69 13.91 -0.58 10.55
N PRO A 70 14.54 -1.74 10.27
CA PRO A 70 14.65 -2.86 11.19
C PRO A 70 15.19 -2.48 12.60
N PRO A 71 14.59 -2.99 13.69
CA PRO A 71 13.38 -3.82 13.70
C PRO A 71 12.15 -3.04 13.21
N VAL A 72 11.46 -3.60 12.21
CA VAL A 72 10.42 -2.88 11.46
C VAL A 72 9.29 -2.49 12.40
N SER A 73 8.89 -1.22 12.35
CA SER A 73 7.75 -0.68 13.10
C SER A 73 7.03 0.42 12.32
N LEU A 74 5.79 0.70 12.71
CA LEU A 74 5.00 1.79 12.15
C LEU A 74 5.35 3.11 12.82
N GLY A 75 5.57 4.14 12.01
CA GLY A 75 5.73 5.52 12.46
C GLY A 75 4.55 6.37 12.04
N LEU A 76 4.14 7.26 12.92
CA LEU A 76 3.15 8.31 12.69
C LEU A 76 3.83 9.66 12.92
N ASN A 77 3.68 10.56 11.96
CA ASN A 77 4.23 11.91 12.11
C ASN A 77 3.34 12.96 11.45
N GLN A 78 3.41 14.18 11.98
CA GLN A 78 2.69 15.34 11.44
C GLN A 78 3.63 16.24 10.62
N ARG A 79 4.54 15.64 9.84
CA ARG A 79 5.34 16.41 8.87
C ARG A 79 4.42 17.19 7.91
N PRO A 80 4.93 18.24 7.23
CA PRO A 80 4.10 19.06 6.35
C PRO A 80 3.35 18.21 5.32
N LYS A 81 2.12 18.64 5.01
CA LYS A 81 1.24 17.96 4.05
C LYS A 81 1.96 17.77 2.71
N LEU A 82 1.77 16.61 2.11
CA LEU A 82 2.25 16.30 0.77
C LEU A 82 1.06 16.30 -0.18
N ASN A 83 1.16 17.03 -1.29
CA ASN A 83 0.05 17.19 -2.24
C ASN A 83 -1.23 17.72 -1.57
N PHE A 84 -1.09 18.56 -0.53
CA PHE A 84 -2.18 19.05 0.32
C PHE A 84 -2.87 17.99 1.19
N MET A 85 -2.34 16.76 1.24
CA MET A 85 -2.89 15.62 1.97
C MET A 85 -2.03 15.25 3.18
N ARG A 86 -2.70 14.83 4.25
CA ARG A 86 -2.12 14.13 5.40
C ARG A 86 -3.23 13.29 6.04
N PRO A 87 -3.20 11.95 5.94
CA PRO A 87 -2.12 11.09 5.42
C PRO A 87 -1.83 11.26 3.91
N SER A 88 -0.63 10.83 3.48
CA SER A 88 -0.21 10.83 2.08
C SER A 88 0.39 9.47 1.71
N ALA A 89 -0.04 8.95 0.57
CA ALA A 89 0.47 7.71 -0.01
C ALA A 89 1.93 7.86 -0.45
N ASP A 90 2.37 9.05 -0.89
CA ASP A 90 3.79 9.29 -1.17
C ASP A 90 4.66 9.06 0.07
N ALA A 91 4.26 9.56 1.24
CA ALA A 91 5.02 9.34 2.48
C ALA A 91 5.11 7.84 2.86
N LEU A 92 4.00 7.12 2.72
CA LEU A 92 3.96 5.68 2.97
C LEU A 92 4.85 4.92 1.99
N PHE A 93 4.69 5.15 0.68
CA PHE A 93 5.44 4.45 -0.35
C PHE A 93 6.94 4.75 -0.32
N GLU A 94 7.34 5.99 -0.06
CA GLU A 94 8.76 6.35 0.07
C GLU A 94 9.43 5.60 1.23
N SER A 95 8.78 5.57 2.39
CA SER A 95 9.34 4.89 3.57
C SER A 95 9.33 3.36 3.40
N ALA A 96 8.21 2.80 2.92
CA ALA A 96 8.10 1.37 2.64
C ALA A 96 9.10 0.90 1.56
N GLY A 97 9.26 1.67 0.49
CA GLY A 97 10.22 1.35 -0.58
C GLY A 97 11.67 1.36 -0.09
N LYS A 98 12.03 2.28 0.82
CA LYS A 98 13.38 2.31 1.43
C LYS A 98 13.64 1.13 2.37
N VAL A 99 12.62 0.67 3.09
CA VAL A 99 12.76 -0.43 4.06
C VAL A 99 12.70 -1.81 3.38
N PHE A 100 11.77 -1.99 2.43
CA PHE A 100 11.50 -3.31 1.83
C PHE A 100 12.12 -3.50 0.44
N GLY A 101 12.55 -2.44 -0.25
CA GLY A 101 13.18 -2.54 -1.57
C GLY A 101 12.35 -3.35 -2.57
N GLU A 102 12.95 -4.37 -3.16
CA GLU A 102 12.31 -5.24 -4.17
C GLU A 102 11.14 -6.08 -3.63
N PHE A 103 11.02 -6.19 -2.30
CA PHE A 103 9.92 -6.88 -1.65
C PHE A 103 8.68 -6.00 -1.44
N CYS A 104 8.76 -4.72 -1.83
CA CYS A 104 7.64 -3.80 -1.73
C CYS A 104 6.72 -3.87 -2.96
N VAL A 105 5.40 -3.88 -2.71
CA VAL A 105 4.37 -3.76 -3.75
C VAL A 105 3.51 -2.54 -3.45
N ALA A 106 3.51 -1.56 -4.34
CA ALA A 106 2.61 -0.41 -4.28
C ALA A 106 1.36 -0.67 -5.12
N VAL A 107 0.21 -0.20 -4.62
CA VAL A 107 -1.07 -0.26 -5.32
C VAL A 107 -1.72 1.12 -5.26
N ILE A 108 -1.99 1.71 -6.43
CA ILE A 108 -2.68 3.01 -6.54
C ILE A 108 -4.04 2.77 -7.17
N LEU A 109 -5.09 3.04 -6.40
CA LEU A 109 -6.48 2.90 -6.84
C LEU A 109 -7.07 4.23 -7.30
N SER A 110 -8.31 4.18 -7.79
CA SER A 110 -9.13 5.34 -8.13
C SER A 110 -9.04 6.44 -7.05
N GLY A 111 -8.78 7.68 -7.48
CA GLY A 111 -8.59 8.82 -6.59
C GLY A 111 -8.20 10.10 -7.34
N MET A 112 -8.44 11.25 -6.72
CA MET A 112 -8.14 12.56 -7.31
C MET A 112 -6.71 13.00 -6.98
N GLY A 113 -6.07 13.73 -7.91
CA GLY A 113 -4.76 14.30 -7.71
C GLY A 113 -3.63 13.37 -8.14
N ARG A 114 -2.49 13.47 -7.44
CA ARG A 114 -1.21 12.87 -7.84
C ARG A 114 -0.49 12.11 -6.73
N ASP A 115 -1.12 11.97 -5.57
CA ASP A 115 -0.52 11.33 -4.42
C ASP A 115 -0.22 9.86 -4.70
N GLY A 116 0.91 9.35 -4.20
CA GLY A 116 1.40 8.00 -4.44
C GLY A 116 2.31 7.87 -5.67
N ALA A 117 2.22 8.76 -6.67
CA ALA A 117 3.05 8.64 -7.88
C ALA A 117 4.55 8.85 -7.60
N ARG A 118 4.90 9.82 -6.74
CA ARG A 118 6.31 10.11 -6.41
C ARG A 118 6.89 8.98 -5.55
N GLY A 119 6.16 8.53 -4.53
CA GLY A 119 6.60 7.44 -3.67
C GLY A 119 6.68 6.10 -4.40
N ALA A 120 5.79 5.84 -5.36
CA ALA A 120 5.89 4.68 -6.24
C ALA A 120 7.20 4.65 -7.04
N GLY A 121 7.75 5.82 -7.40
CA GLY A 121 9.09 5.92 -7.99
C GLY A 121 10.19 5.37 -7.08
N THR A 122 10.09 5.59 -5.76
CA THR A 122 11.04 5.01 -4.79
C THR A 122 10.93 3.49 -4.75
N ILE A 123 9.71 2.95 -4.73
CA ILE A 123 9.48 1.50 -4.77
C ILE A 123 10.04 0.91 -6.06
N LYS A 124 9.76 1.53 -7.22
CA LYS A 124 10.25 1.07 -8.51
C LYS A 124 11.78 1.10 -8.60
N ALA A 125 12.41 2.17 -8.10
CA ALA A 125 13.87 2.29 -8.06
C ALA A 125 14.53 1.23 -7.17
N GLY A 126 13.85 0.78 -6.11
CA GLY A 126 14.27 -0.33 -5.25
C GLY A 126 14.03 -1.72 -5.84
N GLY A 127 13.51 -1.83 -7.06
CA GLY A 127 13.18 -3.11 -7.71
C GLY A 127 11.80 -3.67 -7.35
N GLY A 128 11.00 -2.91 -6.59
CA GLY A 128 9.65 -3.30 -6.20
C GLY A 128 8.65 -3.19 -7.36
N ALA A 129 7.41 -3.64 -7.09
CA ALA A 129 6.33 -3.61 -8.07
C ALA A 129 5.35 -2.47 -7.78
N VAL A 130 4.83 -1.85 -8.85
CA VAL A 130 3.79 -0.83 -8.75
C VAL A 130 2.62 -1.25 -9.62
N PHE A 131 1.45 -1.43 -9.02
CA PHE A 131 0.21 -1.71 -9.70
C PHE A 131 -0.73 -0.53 -9.60
N VAL A 132 -1.49 -0.29 -10.66
CA VAL A 132 -2.52 0.76 -10.66
C VAL A 132 -3.85 0.19 -11.15
N GLU A 133 -4.94 0.73 -10.61
CA GLU A 133 -6.27 0.47 -11.16
C GLU A 133 -6.40 1.07 -12.56
N SER A 134 -6.90 0.31 -13.53
CA SER A 134 -7.02 0.76 -14.91
C SER A 134 -7.88 2.02 -15.04
N PRO A 135 -7.34 3.17 -15.53
CA PRO A 135 -8.05 4.44 -15.60
C PRO A 135 -9.39 4.39 -16.35
N GLY A 136 -9.48 3.57 -17.41
CA GLY A 136 -10.70 3.37 -18.18
C GLY A 136 -11.83 2.62 -17.44
N LYS A 137 -11.58 2.15 -16.21
CA LYS A 137 -12.53 1.41 -15.37
C LYS A 137 -12.67 2.00 -13.95
N THR A 138 -12.01 3.12 -13.65
CA THR A 138 -12.06 3.81 -12.35
C THR A 138 -13.08 4.94 -12.35
N SER A 139 -13.67 5.25 -11.20
CA SER A 139 -14.56 6.41 -11.07
C SER A 139 -13.81 7.75 -11.12
N VAL A 140 -12.57 7.80 -10.62
CA VAL A 140 -11.71 8.98 -10.60
C VAL A 140 -10.29 8.57 -11.04
N PRO A 141 -9.94 8.72 -12.33
CA PRO A 141 -8.71 8.17 -12.89
C PRO A 141 -7.42 8.94 -12.58
N SER A 142 -7.51 10.12 -11.94
CA SER A 142 -6.39 11.07 -11.83
C SER A 142 -5.13 10.48 -11.16
N MET A 143 -5.28 9.83 -10.01
CA MET A 143 -4.13 9.24 -9.29
C MET A 143 -3.49 8.08 -10.08
N PRO A 144 -4.26 7.06 -10.55
CA PRO A 144 -3.71 6.03 -11.42
C PRO A 144 -3.05 6.58 -12.69
N GLN A 145 -3.65 7.57 -13.34
CA GLN A 145 -3.11 8.20 -14.55
C GLN A 145 -1.78 8.90 -14.27
N THR A 146 -1.69 9.65 -13.16
CA THR A 146 -0.44 10.33 -12.78
C THR A 146 0.70 9.33 -12.54
N ALA A 147 0.40 8.18 -11.93
CA ALA A 147 1.39 7.12 -11.75
C ALA A 147 1.85 6.51 -13.07
N LEU A 148 0.93 6.28 -14.02
CA LEU A 148 1.24 5.82 -15.38
C LEU A 148 2.15 6.81 -16.12
N ASP A 149 1.80 8.09 -16.10
CA ASP A 149 2.56 9.16 -16.74
C ASP A 149 3.99 9.27 -16.18
N SER A 150 4.17 8.90 -14.90
CA SER A 150 5.48 8.85 -14.24
C SER A 150 6.36 7.66 -14.67
N ARG A 151 5.84 6.73 -15.49
CA ARG A 151 6.55 5.54 -16.02
C ARG A 151 7.12 4.60 -14.95
N VAL A 152 6.51 4.58 -13.76
CA VAL A 152 6.92 3.71 -12.64
C VAL A 152 6.09 2.44 -12.52
N VAL A 153 4.97 2.37 -13.26
CA VAL A 153 3.96 1.30 -13.16
C VAL A 153 4.46 0.01 -13.81
N SER A 154 4.37 -1.09 -13.07
CA SER A 154 4.63 -2.45 -13.56
C SER A 154 3.42 -3.05 -14.28
N ALA A 155 2.20 -2.77 -13.81
CA ALA A 155 0.98 -3.20 -14.48
C ALA A 155 -0.21 -2.27 -14.19
N SER A 156 -1.08 -2.07 -15.18
CA SER A 156 -2.38 -1.43 -15.04
C SER A 156 -3.47 -2.49 -15.17
N LEU A 157 -4.28 -2.65 -14.12
CA LEU A 157 -5.19 -3.79 -13.98
C LEU A 157 -6.59 -3.34 -13.56
N PRO A 158 -7.66 -4.03 -14.03
CA PRO A 158 -8.98 -3.85 -13.44
C PRO A 158 -8.96 -4.19 -11.94
N LEU A 159 -9.77 -3.50 -11.13
CA LEU A 159 -9.78 -3.68 -9.67
C LEU A 159 -9.85 -5.15 -9.23
N GLY A 160 -10.70 -5.95 -9.86
CA GLY A 160 -10.87 -7.39 -9.53
C GLY A 160 -9.64 -8.27 -9.82
N MET A 161 -8.67 -7.81 -10.59
CA MET A 161 -7.44 -8.55 -10.88
C MET A 161 -6.25 -8.12 -10.02
N ILE A 162 -6.37 -7.00 -9.30
CA ILE A 162 -5.25 -6.48 -8.50
C ILE A 162 -4.93 -7.43 -7.34
N GLY A 163 -5.95 -8.02 -6.68
CA GLY A 163 -5.73 -8.97 -5.58
C GLY A 163 -4.91 -10.19 -6.00
N GLU A 164 -5.25 -10.79 -7.14
CA GLU A 164 -4.48 -11.90 -7.72
C GLU A 164 -3.05 -11.50 -8.09
N ALA A 165 -2.87 -10.30 -8.65
CA ALA A 165 -1.54 -9.78 -8.97
C ALA A 165 -0.68 -9.56 -7.71
N ILE A 166 -1.28 -9.10 -6.61
CA ILE A 166 -0.63 -9.01 -5.30
C ILE A 166 -0.19 -10.40 -4.83
N ASN A 167 -1.09 -11.40 -4.84
CA ASN A 167 -0.76 -12.76 -4.40
C ASN A 167 0.43 -13.33 -5.17
N HIS A 168 0.41 -13.19 -6.49
CA HIS A 168 1.47 -13.67 -7.37
C HIS A 168 2.80 -12.98 -7.07
N GLN A 169 2.81 -11.64 -7.02
CA GLN A 169 4.02 -10.86 -6.77
C GLN A 169 4.61 -11.14 -5.39
N VAL A 170 3.79 -11.18 -4.34
CA VAL A 170 4.24 -11.47 -2.97
C VAL A 170 4.82 -12.87 -2.87
N THR A 171 4.21 -13.85 -3.54
CA THR A 171 4.70 -15.24 -3.57
C THR A 171 6.08 -15.33 -4.24
N LEU A 172 6.29 -14.63 -5.36
CA LEU A 172 7.60 -14.56 -6.01
C LEU A 172 8.64 -13.89 -5.12
N SER A 173 8.29 -12.76 -4.50
CA SER A 173 9.14 -12.02 -3.58
C SER A 173 9.53 -12.87 -2.35
N ASN A 174 8.60 -13.61 -1.76
CA ASN A 174 8.89 -14.46 -0.60
C ASN A 174 9.76 -15.67 -0.94
N LYS A 175 9.61 -16.27 -2.13
CA LYS A 175 10.54 -17.30 -2.60
C LYS A 175 11.97 -16.75 -2.68
N LYS A 176 12.16 -15.55 -3.26
CA LYS A 176 13.49 -14.91 -3.29
C LYS A 176 14.04 -14.61 -1.90
N LEU A 177 13.19 -14.17 -0.97
CA LEU A 177 13.59 -13.89 0.41
C LEU A 177 14.04 -15.17 1.14
N SER A 178 13.31 -16.28 0.96
CA SER A 178 13.65 -17.55 1.59
C SER A 178 14.90 -18.19 1.01
N HIS A 179 15.18 -17.99 -0.29
CA HIS A 179 16.46 -18.38 -0.89
C HIS A 179 17.63 -17.61 -0.28
N ARG A 180 17.54 -16.28 -0.16
CA ARG A 180 18.60 -15.46 0.48
C ARG A 180 18.90 -15.87 1.91
N LYS A 181 17.88 -16.09 2.73
CA LYS A 181 18.04 -16.53 4.13
C LYS A 181 18.68 -17.92 4.30
N ARG A 182 18.71 -18.73 3.24
CA ARG A 182 19.37 -20.06 3.25
C ARG A 182 20.83 -20.00 2.81
N GLU A 183 21.23 -18.91 2.16
CA GLU A 183 22.58 -18.68 1.65
C GLU A 183 23.44 -17.87 2.63
N GLU A 184 22.81 -17.24 3.64
CA GLU A 184 23.42 -16.55 4.79
C GLU A 184 23.62 -17.51 5.99
#